data_AF-A0A2D5GI02-F1
#
_entry.id   AF-A0A2D5GI02-F1
#
_cell.length_a   1.000
_cell.length_b   1.000
_cell.length_c   1.000
_cell.angle_alpha   90.00
_cell.angle_beta   90.00
_cell.angle_gamma   90.00
#
_symmetry.space_group_name_H-M   'P 1'
#
loop_
_entity.id
_entity.type
_entity.pdbx_description
1 polymer ?
#
loop_
_entity_poly.entity_id
_entity_poly.type
_entity_poly.pdbx_seq_one_letter_code
_entity_poly.pdbx_strand_id
1 'polypeptide(L)'
;MVTDFKCFALTAEGHLDWGEVQLTATTVRDITEGDFTHAPEQSDLQQMEEVIKQAAWDSIQEGRPDILQAAIRAYVEQFGHKQVVERAGIKSRTSAYRSLKPEVSPNFGTLVQLGHAVVEIAQEQQSQTI
;
A
#
# COMPACT_ATOMS: atom_id res chain seq x y z
N MET A 1 -7.65 9.12 26.17
CA MET A 1 -8.26 7.80 25.97
C MET A 1 -8.71 7.76 24.52
N VAL A 2 -8.12 6.90 23.69
CA VAL A 2 -8.53 6.79 22.27
C VAL A 2 -9.88 6.07 22.26
N THR A 3 -10.93 6.78 21.87
CA THR A 3 -12.31 6.26 21.87
C THR A 3 -12.72 5.69 20.52
N ASP A 4 -11.93 5.95 19.47
CA ASP A 4 -12.13 5.42 18.13
C ASP A 4 -10.76 5.03 17.56
N PHE A 5 -10.52 3.74 17.33
CA PHE A 5 -9.25 3.20 16.81
C PHE A 5 -9.12 3.41 15.29
N LYS A 6 -9.63 4.53 14.77
CA LYS A 6 -9.55 4.91 13.35
C LYS A 6 -8.39 5.87 13.12
N CYS A 7 -7.98 6.00 11.85
CA CYS A 7 -6.97 6.95 11.40
C CYS A 7 -5.61 6.82 12.12
N PHE A 8 -5.15 5.58 12.35
CA PHE A 8 -3.79 5.36 12.81
C PHE A 8 -2.79 5.41 11.65
N ALA A 9 -1.56 5.79 11.94
CA ALA A 9 -0.42 5.63 11.06
C ALA A 9 0.46 4.45 11.52
N LEU A 10 1.28 3.94 10.61
CA LEU A 10 2.38 3.06 10.97
C LEU A 10 3.67 3.89 11.03
N THR A 11 4.36 3.81 12.16
CA THR A 11 5.71 4.38 12.31
C THR A 11 6.75 3.53 11.57
N ALA A 12 7.97 4.06 11.41
CA ALA A 12 9.07 3.33 10.78
C ALA A 12 9.44 2.04 11.53
N GLU A 13 9.19 2.01 12.83
CA GLU A 13 9.38 0.89 13.74
C GLU A 13 8.18 -0.08 13.74
N GLY A 14 7.16 0.17 12.91
CA GLY A 14 5.97 -0.67 12.77
C GLY A 14 4.96 -0.53 13.91
N HIS A 15 5.03 0.54 14.69
CA HIS A 15 4.06 0.82 15.77
C HIS A 15 2.82 1.50 15.18
N LEU A 16 1.65 1.17 15.74
CA LEU A 16 0.40 1.85 15.43
C LEU A 16 0.35 3.17 16.19
N ASP A 17 0.13 4.28 15.50
CA ASP A 17 0.23 5.62 16.07
C ASP A 17 -1.03 6.45 15.79
N TRP A 18 -1.67 6.95 16.86
CA TRP A 18 -2.81 7.88 16.85
C TRP A 18 -2.39 9.32 17.23
N GLY A 19 -1.10 9.63 17.17
CA GLY A 19 -0.53 10.95 17.47
C GLY A 19 -0.23 11.15 18.95
N GLU A 20 -1.24 11.01 19.81
CA GLU A 20 -1.06 11.11 21.28
C GLU A 20 -0.79 9.75 21.93
N VAL A 21 -1.15 8.67 21.24
CA VAL A 21 -1.09 7.31 21.76
C VAL A 21 -0.46 6.40 20.71
N GLN A 22 0.52 5.64 21.14
CA GLN A 22 1.23 4.68 20.30
C GLN A 22 1.10 3.28 20.88
N LEU A 23 0.84 2.30 20.03
CA LEU A 23 0.85 0.88 20.36
C LEU A 23 2.05 0.22 19.66
N THR A 24 2.99 -0.32 20.44
CA THR A 24 4.17 -0.97 19.86
C THR A 24 3.80 -2.26 19.16
N ALA A 25 4.58 -2.64 18.13
CA ALA A 25 4.40 -3.92 17.45
C ALA A 25 4.49 -5.11 18.41
N THR A 26 5.36 -5.04 19.41
CA THR A 26 5.49 -6.06 20.46
C THR A 26 4.21 -6.15 21.29
N THR A 27 3.69 -5.02 21.75
CA THR A 27 2.43 -4.98 22.50
C THR A 27 1.27 -5.56 21.69
N VAL A 28 1.15 -5.21 20.40
CA VAL A 28 0.14 -5.81 19.52
C VAL A 28 0.27 -7.33 19.50
N ARG A 29 1.47 -7.87 19.31
CA ARG A 29 1.70 -9.33 19.29
C ARG A 29 1.37 -9.99 20.62
N ASP A 30 1.73 -9.37 21.73
CA ASP A 30 1.53 -9.92 23.08
C ASP A 30 0.04 -9.97 23.48
N ILE A 31 -0.78 -9.02 22.99
CA ILE A 31 -2.22 -8.99 23.28
C ILE A 31 -3.06 -9.72 22.22
N THR A 32 -2.46 -10.15 21.11
CA THR A 32 -3.21 -10.84 20.04
C THR A 32 -3.56 -12.25 20.48
N GLU A 33 -4.85 -12.55 20.56
CA GLU A 33 -5.35 -13.91 20.78
C GLU A 33 -5.61 -14.59 19.43
N GLY A 34 -5.03 -15.77 19.21
CA GLY A 34 -5.20 -16.56 17.97
C GLY A 34 -3.87 -16.98 17.34
N ASP A 35 -3.97 -17.65 16.19
CA ASP A 35 -2.80 -18.12 15.44
C ASP A 35 -2.30 -17.05 14.45
N PHE A 36 -0.98 -16.87 14.39
CA PHE A 36 -0.36 -16.10 13.32
C PHE A 36 -0.50 -16.87 12.01
N THR A 37 -1.46 -16.47 11.19
CA THR A 37 -1.53 -16.94 9.82
C THR A 37 -0.55 -16.15 8.97
N HIS A 38 0.27 -16.85 8.20
CA HIS A 38 0.99 -16.18 7.13
C HIS A 38 -0.05 -15.64 6.14
N ALA A 39 0.08 -14.36 5.79
CA ALA A 39 -0.63 -13.84 4.63
C ALA A 39 -0.32 -14.77 3.43
N PRO A 40 -1.33 -15.18 2.65
CA PRO A 40 -1.12 -16.05 1.51
C PRO A 40 -0.07 -15.40 0.57
N GLU A 41 0.83 -16.22 0.01
CA GLU A 41 1.90 -15.73 -0.88
C GLU A 41 1.35 -15.02 -2.13
N GLN A 42 0.12 -15.34 -2.52
CA GLN A 42 -0.62 -14.65 -3.56
C GLN A 42 -1.77 -13.85 -2.95
N SER A 43 -1.69 -12.54 -3.12
CA SER A 43 -2.81 -11.61 -2.95
C SER A 43 -3.86 -11.95 -4.01
N ASP A 44 -5.08 -12.28 -3.57
CA ASP A 44 -6.24 -12.38 -4.44
C ASP A 44 -6.44 -11.03 -5.17
N LEU A 45 -6.61 -11.06 -6.49
CA LEU A 45 -6.81 -9.85 -7.30
C LEU A 45 -7.95 -8.99 -6.74
N GLN A 46 -9.02 -9.63 -6.28
CA GLN A 46 -10.17 -8.93 -5.73
C GLN A 46 -9.76 -8.13 -4.47
N GLN A 47 -9.02 -8.76 -3.55
CA GLN A 47 -8.53 -8.09 -2.35
C GLN A 47 -7.55 -6.96 -2.70
N MET A 48 -6.67 -7.18 -3.67
CA MET A 48 -5.74 -6.15 -4.11
C MET A 48 -6.47 -4.92 -4.67
N GLU A 49 -7.47 -5.12 -5.52
CA GLU A 49 -8.30 -4.05 -6.05
C GLU A 49 -9.08 -3.32 -4.95
N GLU A 50 -9.63 -4.04 -3.98
CA GLU A 50 -10.35 -3.46 -2.84
C GLU A 50 -9.42 -2.57 -2.00
N VAL A 51 -8.20 -3.02 -1.70
CA VAL A 51 -7.19 -2.25 -0.98
C VAL A 51 -6.82 -0.97 -1.74
N ILE A 52 -6.57 -1.06 -3.06
CA ILE A 52 -6.21 0.11 -3.87
C ILE A 52 -7.38 1.10 -3.96
N LYS A 53 -8.63 0.62 -4.14
CA LYS A 53 -9.83 1.47 -4.20
C LYS A 53 -10.06 2.19 -2.87
N GLN A 54 -9.94 1.47 -1.75
CA GLN A 54 -10.10 2.04 -0.42
C GLN A 54 -9.00 3.08 -0.13
N ALA A 55 -7.74 2.75 -0.41
CA ALA A 55 -6.63 3.69 -0.23
C ALA A 55 -6.77 4.94 -1.13
N ALA A 56 -7.30 4.79 -2.35
CA ALA A 56 -7.59 5.91 -3.23
C ALA A 56 -8.69 6.80 -2.64
N TRP A 57 -9.78 6.22 -2.14
CA TRP A 57 -10.85 6.95 -1.47
C TRP A 57 -10.33 7.73 -0.26
N ASP A 58 -9.64 7.05 0.65
CA ASP A 58 -9.11 7.65 1.89
C ASP A 58 -8.07 8.74 1.57
N SER A 59 -7.22 8.54 0.56
CA SER A 59 -6.26 9.56 0.13
C SER A 59 -6.90 10.84 -0.37
N ILE A 60 -8.06 10.75 -1.03
CA ILE A 60 -8.81 11.90 -1.53
C ILE A 60 -9.58 12.57 -0.39
N GLN A 61 -10.26 11.78 0.45
CA GLN A 61 -11.05 12.28 1.57
C GLN A 61 -10.18 12.99 2.63
N GLU A 62 -9.02 12.43 2.94
CA GLU A 62 -8.12 12.98 3.96
C GLU A 62 -7.10 13.99 3.38
N GLY A 63 -7.05 14.16 2.05
CA GLY A 63 -6.02 14.98 1.40
C GLY A 63 -4.60 14.42 1.61
N ARG A 64 -4.49 13.11 1.83
CA ARG A 64 -3.27 12.37 2.21
C ARG A 64 -2.86 11.39 1.11
N PRO A 65 -2.11 11.86 0.09
CA PRO A 65 -1.72 11.01 -1.04
C PRO A 65 -0.71 9.92 -0.64
N ASP A 66 -0.08 10.04 0.53
CA ASP A 66 0.78 9.02 1.15
C ASP A 66 0.02 7.72 1.45
N ILE A 67 -1.29 7.76 1.71
CA ILE A 67 -2.12 6.56 1.94
C ILE A 67 -2.15 5.69 0.68
N LEU A 68 -2.48 6.30 -0.47
CA LEU A 68 -2.48 5.61 -1.76
C LEU A 68 -1.07 5.19 -2.18
N GLN A 69 -0.07 6.03 -1.90
CA GLN A 69 1.33 5.72 -2.15
C GLN A 69 1.77 4.46 -1.41
N ALA A 70 1.46 4.34 -0.12
CA ALA A 70 1.83 3.19 0.69
C ALA A 70 1.22 1.89 0.15
N ALA A 71 -0.07 1.91 -0.20
CA ALA A 71 -0.74 0.77 -0.80
C ALA A 71 -0.10 0.34 -2.12
N ILE A 72 0.13 1.29 -3.04
CA ILE A 72 0.73 1.00 -4.34
C ILE A 72 2.17 0.51 -4.17
N ARG A 73 2.95 1.12 -3.29
CA ARG A 73 4.35 0.76 -3.05
C ARG A 73 4.50 -0.70 -2.63
N ALA A 74 3.64 -1.19 -1.74
CA ALA A 74 3.67 -2.58 -1.29
C ALA A 74 3.55 -3.55 -2.49
N TYR A 75 2.63 -3.29 -3.41
CA TYR A 75 2.46 -4.13 -4.60
C TYR A 75 3.56 -3.92 -5.65
N VAL A 76 4.14 -2.72 -5.75
CA VAL A 76 5.31 -2.49 -6.61
C VAL A 76 6.54 -3.25 -6.09
N GLU A 77 6.70 -3.35 -4.78
CA GLU A 77 7.74 -4.17 -4.16
C GLU A 77 7.50 -5.66 -4.42
N GLN A 78 6.25 -6.11 -4.35
CA GLN A 78 5.85 -7.50 -4.64
C GLN A 78 6.09 -7.90 -6.12
N PHE A 79 5.64 -7.07 -7.08
CA PHE A 79 5.76 -7.38 -8.51
C PHE A 79 7.10 -6.95 -9.13
N GLY A 80 7.88 -6.15 -8.41
CA GLY A 80 9.15 -5.63 -8.87
C GLY A 80 9.02 -4.30 -9.60
N HIS A 81 9.78 -3.31 -9.11
CA HIS A 81 9.78 -1.93 -9.57
C HIS A 81 9.93 -1.78 -11.09
N LYS A 82 10.88 -2.51 -11.70
CA LYS A 82 11.15 -2.38 -13.13
C LYS A 82 9.94 -2.76 -13.97
N GLN A 83 9.31 -3.90 -13.66
CA GLN A 83 8.17 -4.43 -14.41
C GLN A 83 6.98 -3.47 -14.33
N VAL A 84 6.65 -3.01 -13.12
CA VAL A 84 5.52 -2.09 -12.90
C VAL A 84 5.74 -0.75 -13.60
N VAL A 85 6.93 -0.16 -13.49
CA VAL A 85 7.22 1.14 -14.13
C VAL A 85 7.19 1.06 -15.65
N GLU A 86 7.67 -0.04 -16.23
CA GLU A 86 7.59 -0.29 -17.68
C GLU A 86 6.14 -0.45 -18.13
N ARG A 87 5.33 -1.20 -17.38
CA ARG A 87 3.89 -1.37 -17.66
C ARG A 87 3.10 -0.06 -17.55
N ALA A 88 3.40 0.75 -16.54
CA ALA A 88 2.74 2.04 -16.31
C ALA A 88 3.02 3.09 -17.41
N GLY A 89 3.95 2.83 -18.34
CA GLY A 89 4.27 3.75 -19.45
C GLY A 89 4.86 5.08 -18.99
N ILE A 90 5.44 5.14 -17.79
CA ILE A 90 5.97 6.39 -17.23
C ILE A 90 7.27 6.75 -17.94
N LYS A 91 7.26 7.88 -18.66
CA LYS A 91 8.39 8.38 -19.46
C LYS A 91 9.67 8.62 -18.66
N SER A 92 9.55 8.94 -17.36
CA SER A 92 10.67 9.22 -16.47
C SER A 92 10.72 8.22 -15.33
N ARG A 93 11.68 7.29 -15.40
CA ARG A 93 11.96 6.34 -14.31
C ARG A 93 12.19 7.07 -12.98
N THR A 94 12.91 8.20 -13.01
CA THR A 94 13.15 9.06 -11.84
C THR A 94 11.85 9.59 -11.24
N SER A 95 10.86 9.93 -12.06
CA SER A 95 9.54 10.36 -11.58
C SER A 95 8.79 9.22 -10.90
N ALA A 96 8.85 8.01 -11.45
CA ALA A 96 8.21 6.84 -10.85
C ALA A 96 8.83 6.50 -9.49
N TYR A 97 10.16 6.41 -9.41
CA TYR A 97 10.87 6.16 -8.15
C TYR A 97 10.63 7.25 -7.11
N ARG A 98 10.56 8.52 -7.54
CA ARG A 98 10.25 9.63 -6.64
C ARG A 98 8.82 9.52 -6.08
N SER A 99 7.84 9.17 -6.92
CA SER A 99 6.45 9.01 -6.48
C SER A 99 6.23 7.81 -5.56
N LEU A 100 7.15 6.85 -5.51
CA LEU A 100 7.10 5.72 -4.58
C LEU A 100 7.91 5.95 -3.29
N LYS A 101 8.65 7.07 -3.21
CA LYS A 101 9.50 7.37 -2.07
C LYS A 101 8.67 8.03 -0.94
N PRO A 102 8.60 7.45 0.27
CA PRO A 102 7.74 7.95 1.36
C PRO A 102 8.02 9.40 1.76
N GLU A 103 9.28 9.83 1.66
CA GLU A 103 9.70 11.15 2.10
C GLU A 103 9.33 12.26 1.10
N VAL A 104 8.70 11.91 -0.03
CA VAL A 104 8.36 12.86 -1.09
C VAL A 104 6.86 12.85 -1.31
N SER A 105 6.26 14.05 -1.30
CA SER A 105 4.85 14.24 -1.68
C SER A 105 4.64 13.69 -3.11
N PRO A 106 3.86 12.63 -3.29
CA PRO A 106 3.77 11.92 -4.54
C PRO A 106 2.83 12.65 -5.52
N ASN A 107 3.11 12.52 -6.81
CA ASN A 107 2.19 13.00 -7.85
C ASN A 107 1.05 12.00 -8.00
N PHE A 108 -0.18 12.43 -7.70
CA PHE A 108 -1.38 11.58 -7.75
C PHE A 108 -1.60 10.94 -9.13
N GLY A 109 -1.35 11.66 -10.22
CA GLY A 109 -1.46 11.10 -11.58
C GLY A 109 -0.45 9.98 -11.83
N THR A 110 0.77 10.11 -11.28
CA THR A 110 1.76 9.02 -11.34
C THR A 110 1.36 7.83 -10.48
N LEU A 111 0.79 8.07 -9.28
CA LEU A 111 0.26 6.99 -8.43
C LEU A 111 -0.84 6.21 -9.15
N VAL A 112 -1.82 6.89 -9.75
CA VAL A 112 -2.89 6.23 -10.50
C VAL A 112 -2.33 5.37 -11.65
N GLN A 113 -1.35 5.86 -12.41
CA GLN A 113 -0.68 5.07 -13.45
C GLN A 113 0.01 3.81 -12.91
N LEU A 114 0.70 3.93 -11.77
CA LEU A 114 1.33 2.78 -11.10
C LEU A 114 0.28 1.79 -10.56
N GLY A 115 -0.81 2.29 -9.98
CA GLY A 115 -1.91 1.47 -9.48
C GLY A 115 -2.60 0.67 -10.59
N HIS A 116 -2.84 1.28 -11.75
CA HIS A 116 -3.36 0.56 -12.92
C HIS A 116 -2.40 -0.55 -13.37
N ALA A 117 -1.10 -0.25 -13.48
CA ALA A 117 -0.11 -1.23 -13.88
C ALA A 117 -0.03 -2.42 -12.90
N VAL A 118 -0.14 -2.16 -11.60
CA VAL A 118 -0.20 -3.18 -10.55
C VAL A 118 -1.40 -4.11 -10.75
N VAL A 119 -2.59 -3.55 -10.99
CA VAL A 119 -3.82 -4.33 -11.24
C VAL A 119 -3.70 -5.18 -12.51
N GLU A 120 -3.18 -4.62 -13.60
CA GLU A 120 -2.97 -5.35 -14.86
C GLU A 120 -2.00 -6.53 -14.69
N ILE A 121 -0.90 -6.34 -13.96
CA ILE A 121 0.07 -7.42 -13.70
C ILE A 121 -0.56 -8.54 -12.88
N ALA A 122 -1.34 -8.21 -11.85
CA ALA A 122 -2.03 -9.22 -11.04
C ALA A 122 -3.06 -10.00 -11.88
N GLN A 123 -3.83 -9.32 -12.74
CA GLN A 123 -4.76 -9.96 -13.67
C GLN A 123 -4.06 -10.96 -14.61
N GLU A 124 -2.89 -10.59 -15.14
CA GLU A 124 -2.08 -11.47 -15.99
C GLU A 124 -1.57 -12.69 -15.22
N GLN A 125 -1.07 -12.52 -13.99
CA GLN A 125 -0.58 -13.63 -13.17
C GLN A 125 -1.70 -14.60 -12.77
N GLN A 126 -2.87 -14.08 -12.41
CA GLN A 126 -4.03 -14.91 -12.09
C GLN A 126 -4.49 -15.71 -13.31
N SER A 127 -4.51 -15.08 -14.50
CA SER A 127 -4.89 -15.74 -15.75
C SER A 127 -3.90 -16.82 -16.21
N GLN A 128 -2.63 -16.75 -15.80
CA GLN A 128 -1.60 -17.76 -16.11
C GLN A 128 -1.58 -18.94 -15.14
N THR A 129 -2.25 -18.82 -13.99
CA THR A 129 -2.30 -19.85 -12.94
C THR A 129 -3.50 -20.79 -13.11
N ILE A 130 -4.44 -20.45 -14.01
CA ILE A 130 -5.61 -21.25 -14.41
C ILE A 130 -5.28 -22.03 -15.68
#